data_AF-A0A0C2TLQ6-F1
#
_entry.id   AF-A0A0C2TLQ6-F1
#
_cell.length_a   1.000
_cell.length_b   1.000
_cell.length_c   1.000
_cell.angle_alpha   90.00
_cell.angle_beta   90.00
_cell.angle_gamma   90.00
#
_symmetry.space_group_name_H-M   'P 1'
#
loop_
_entity.id
_entity.type
_entity.pdbx_description
1 polymer ?
#
loop_
_entity_poly.entity_id
_entity_poly.type
_entity_poly.pdbx_seq_one_letter_code
_entity_poly.pdbx_strand_id
1 'polypeptide(L)'
;MQSESAIPDFYYYCFAIYEPLLTLLGFVGTQLDPKNVHDAQAPWVNSSPSTELPRATLVTLFQLANVCALLGVVNFFVLSAARKHLHHDLFLQEKVVSSLMTPLLIGDISHMYMTLWGLGDQRWNFSSWTPMLWTTFILGLTLMIPRVAWHIGVGRYVHQLHRRAEDRGKNR
;
A
#
# COMPACT_ATOMS: atom_id res chain seq x y z
N MET A 1 1.28 2.85 26.93
CA MET A 1 1.93 4.14 26.61
C MET A 1 1.19 4.77 25.45
N GLN A 2 0.63 5.96 25.61
CA GLN A 2 0.11 6.74 24.47
C GLN A 2 1.31 7.20 23.64
N SER A 3 1.27 6.99 22.33
CA SER A 3 2.36 7.38 21.42
C SER A 3 2.45 8.90 21.30
N GLU A 4 3.66 9.46 21.42
CA GLU A 4 3.94 10.90 21.23
C GLU A 4 4.01 11.30 19.74
N SER A 5 3.49 10.49 18.82
CA SER A 5 3.50 10.78 17.38
C SER A 5 2.21 10.33 16.69
N ALA A 6 1.80 11.07 15.66
CA ALA A 6 0.74 10.66 14.75
C ALA A 6 1.18 9.48 13.83
N ILE A 7 2.49 9.22 13.72
CA ILE A 7 3.05 8.04 13.06
C ILE A 7 3.97 7.26 14.01
N PRO A 8 3.39 6.42 14.89
CA PRO A 8 4.15 5.50 15.73
C PRO A 8 5.10 4.61 14.93
N ASP A 9 6.11 4.05 15.61
CA ASP A 9 7.18 3.24 14.99
C ASP A 9 6.65 2.16 14.05
N PHE A 10 5.64 1.39 14.49
CA PHE A 10 5.05 0.34 13.67
C PHE A 10 4.57 0.85 12.30
N TYR A 11 3.80 1.95 12.29
CA TYR A 11 3.28 2.52 11.05
C TYR A 11 4.38 3.16 10.20
N TYR A 12 5.38 3.76 10.85
CA TYR A 12 6.56 4.26 10.15
C TYR A 12 7.32 3.13 9.45
N TYR A 13 7.63 2.04 10.15
CA TYR A 13 8.31 0.90 9.53
C TYR A 13 7.48 0.26 8.43
N CYS A 14 6.16 0.14 8.61
CA CYS A 14 5.27 -0.43 7.61
C CYS A 14 5.25 0.41 6.31
N PHE A 15 4.99 1.72 6.42
CA PHE A 15 4.73 2.55 5.22
C PHE A 15 5.93 3.33 4.70
N ALA A 16 6.91 3.64 5.56
CA ALA A 16 8.12 4.35 5.13
C ALA A 16 9.26 3.40 4.76
N ILE A 17 9.28 2.15 5.27
CA ILE A 17 10.41 1.23 5.01
C ILE A 17 9.95 -0.02 4.25
N TYR A 18 9.00 -0.78 4.79
CA TYR A 18 8.54 -2.02 4.20
C TYR A 18 7.84 -1.81 2.86
N GLU A 19 6.86 -0.89 2.79
CA GLU A 19 6.13 -0.58 1.55
C GLU A 19 7.07 -0.08 0.43
N PRO A 20 8.00 0.87 0.65
CA PRO A 20 8.87 1.36 -0.42
C PRO A 20 9.87 0.31 -0.89
N LEU A 21 10.39 -0.53 0.02
CA LEU A 21 11.21 -1.67 -0.39
C LEU A 21 10.41 -2.64 -1.23
N LEU A 22 9.17 -2.93 -0.85
CA LEU A 22 8.32 -3.85 -1.61
C LEU A 22 8.05 -3.34 -3.03
N THR A 23 7.69 -2.06 -3.19
CA THR A 23 7.40 -1.50 -4.51
C THR A 23 8.66 -1.37 -5.37
N LEU A 24 9.81 -1.06 -4.77
CA LEU A 24 11.10 -1.07 -5.47
C LEU A 24 11.51 -2.48 -5.91
N LEU A 25 11.28 -3.50 -5.07
CA LEU A 25 11.53 -4.89 -5.45
C LEU A 25 10.62 -5.33 -6.61
N GLY A 26 9.34 -4.96 -6.59
CA GLY A 26 8.42 -5.18 -7.71
C GLY A 26 8.90 -4.50 -8.99
N PHE A 27 9.40 -3.26 -8.88
CA PHE A 27 9.99 -2.54 -10.01
C PHE A 27 11.21 -3.25 -10.58
N VAL A 28 12.20 -3.56 -9.74
CA VAL A 28 13.42 -4.27 -10.16
C VAL A 28 13.07 -5.62 -10.77
N GLY A 29 12.16 -6.39 -10.14
CA GLY A 29 11.70 -7.68 -10.66
C GLY A 29 11.08 -7.55 -12.06
N THR A 30 10.29 -6.50 -12.29
CA THR A 30 9.71 -6.22 -13.62
C THR A 30 10.77 -5.84 -14.64
N GLN A 31 11.82 -5.11 -14.26
CA GLN A 31 12.93 -4.79 -15.17
C GLN A 31 13.74 -6.03 -15.56
N LEU A 32 13.93 -6.97 -14.63
CA LEU A 32 14.73 -8.18 -14.84
C LEU A 32 14.00 -9.23 -15.68
N ASP A 33 12.71 -9.46 -15.42
CA ASP A 33 11.92 -10.44 -16.16
C ASP A 33 10.46 -9.97 -16.33
N PRO A 34 10.21 -9.02 -17.25
CA PRO A 34 8.87 -8.49 -17.49
C PRO A 34 7.91 -9.56 -18.04
N LYS A 35 8.45 -10.61 -18.69
CA LYS A 35 7.65 -11.70 -19.25
C LYS A 35 7.08 -12.58 -18.16
N ASN A 36 7.92 -13.06 -17.24
CA ASN A 36 7.43 -13.85 -16.13
C ASN A 36 6.48 -13.03 -15.23
N VAL A 37 6.77 -11.73 -15.01
CA VAL A 37 5.87 -10.86 -14.26
C VAL A 37 4.51 -10.74 -14.93
N HIS A 38 4.47 -10.57 -16.25
CA HIS A 38 3.23 -10.54 -17.03
C HIS A 38 2.46 -11.86 -16.93
N ASP A 39 3.13 -12.97 -17.24
CA ASP A 39 2.50 -14.28 -17.35
C ASP A 39 2.03 -14.80 -16.00
N ALA A 40 2.67 -14.38 -14.92
CA ALA A 40 2.27 -14.74 -13.57
C ALA A 40 1.11 -13.89 -13.03
N GLN A 41 0.64 -12.84 -13.72
CA GLN A 41 -0.50 -12.03 -13.24
C GLN A 41 -1.82 -12.80 -13.17
N ALA A 42 -1.99 -13.88 -13.93
CA ALA A 42 -3.23 -14.66 -13.97
C ALA A 42 -2.98 -16.15 -14.28
N PRO A 43 -3.88 -17.06 -13.88
CA PRO A 43 -3.79 -18.46 -14.25
C PRO A 43 -4.10 -18.67 -15.74
N TRP A 44 -3.37 -19.56 -16.38
CA TRP A 44 -3.56 -19.95 -17.77
C TRP A 44 -4.44 -21.21 -17.85
N VAL A 45 -5.75 -21.04 -17.95
CA VAL A 45 -6.72 -22.17 -17.87
C VAL A 45 -6.97 -22.83 -19.23
N ASN A 46 -7.07 -22.04 -20.31
CA ASN A 46 -7.41 -22.51 -21.66
C ASN A 46 -6.46 -21.97 -22.76
N SER A 47 -5.33 -21.41 -22.35
CA SER A 47 -4.34 -20.80 -23.24
C SER A 47 -2.95 -21.03 -22.67
N SER A 48 -1.93 -20.83 -23.50
CA SER A 48 -0.54 -20.80 -23.06
C SER A 48 0.00 -19.38 -23.18
N PRO A 49 0.97 -18.98 -22.35
CA PRO A 49 1.65 -17.71 -22.52
C PRO A 49 2.23 -17.58 -23.93
N SER A 50 2.13 -16.39 -24.52
CA SER A 50 2.77 -16.12 -25.81
C SER A 50 4.30 -16.23 -25.67
N THR A 51 5.01 -16.58 -26.75
CA THR A 51 6.48 -16.65 -26.72
C THR A 51 7.09 -15.28 -26.44
N GLU A 52 6.53 -14.23 -27.05
CA GLU A 52 6.97 -12.85 -26.89
C GLU A 52 5.82 -11.94 -26.48
N LEU A 53 6.15 -10.88 -25.73
CA LEU A 53 5.19 -9.85 -25.36
C LEU A 53 5.17 -8.74 -26.41
N PRO A 54 3.98 -8.25 -26.81
CA PRO A 54 3.88 -7.05 -27.64
C PRO A 54 4.61 -5.86 -26.99
N ARG A 55 5.22 -5.01 -27.83
CA ARG A 55 5.96 -3.81 -27.37
C ARG A 55 5.11 -2.92 -26.47
N ALA A 56 3.82 -2.76 -26.79
CA ALA A 56 2.88 -1.97 -26.00
C ALA A 56 2.68 -2.56 -24.59
N THR A 57 2.59 -3.90 -24.47
CA THR A 57 2.50 -4.60 -23.18
C THR A 57 3.74 -4.35 -22.33
N LEU A 58 4.95 -4.47 -22.92
CA LEU A 58 6.20 -4.22 -22.22
C LEU A 58 6.28 -2.78 -21.69
N VAL A 59 5.97 -1.79 -22.53
CA VAL A 59 5.96 -0.38 -22.10
C VAL A 59 4.97 -0.17 -20.96
N THR A 60 3.77 -0.76 -21.06
CA THR A 60 2.74 -0.64 -20.02
C THR A 60 3.20 -1.25 -18.69
N LEU A 61 3.84 -2.44 -18.72
CA LEU A 61 4.38 -3.09 -17.52
C LEU A 61 5.47 -2.26 -16.86
N PHE A 62 6.41 -1.72 -17.64
CA PHE A 62 7.48 -0.88 -17.09
C PHE A 62 6.94 0.42 -16.49
N GLN A 63 5.96 1.06 -17.13
CA GLN A 63 5.32 2.26 -16.59
C GLN A 63 4.52 1.96 -15.32
N LEU A 64 3.78 0.85 -15.28
CA LEU A 64 3.06 0.40 -14.09
C LEU A 64 4.03 0.14 -12.92
N ALA A 65 5.10 -0.62 -13.18
CA ALA A 65 6.09 -0.92 -12.16
C ALA A 65 6.80 0.35 -11.65
N ASN A 66 7.09 1.29 -12.55
CA ASN A 66 7.70 2.58 -12.21
C ASN A 66 6.79 3.44 -11.33
N VAL A 67 5.49 3.55 -11.65
CA VAL A 67 4.57 4.34 -10.82
C VAL A 67 4.37 3.71 -9.43
N CYS A 68 4.35 2.38 -9.33
CA CYS A 68 4.33 1.69 -8.03
C CYS A 68 5.58 2.01 -7.19
N ALA A 69 6.78 1.93 -7.76
CA ALA A 69 8.01 2.31 -7.08
C ALA A 69 8.00 3.78 -6.66
N LEU A 70 7.54 4.68 -7.55
CA LEU A 70 7.43 6.10 -7.26
C LEU A 70 6.55 6.37 -6.03
N LEU A 71 5.38 5.72 -5.93
CA LEU A 71 4.50 5.85 -4.76
C LEU A 71 5.19 5.42 -3.46
N GLY A 72 5.94 4.31 -3.48
CA GLY A 72 6.75 3.90 -2.34
C GLY A 72 7.80 4.94 -1.96
N VAL A 73 8.55 5.45 -2.93
CA VAL A 73 9.55 6.51 -2.69
C VAL A 73 8.91 7.77 -2.11
N VAL A 74 7.75 8.18 -2.63
CA VAL A 74 6.97 9.30 -2.07
C VAL A 74 6.59 9.02 -0.61
N ASN A 75 6.14 7.81 -0.27
CA ASN A 75 5.83 7.44 1.11
C ASN A 75 7.04 7.58 2.02
N PHE A 76 8.19 7.05 1.62
CA PHE A 76 9.42 7.18 2.41
C PHE A 76 9.74 8.64 2.71
N PHE A 77 9.78 9.49 1.69
CA PHE A 77 10.16 10.89 1.86
C PHE A 77 9.13 11.70 2.67
N VAL A 78 7.85 11.59 2.35
CA VAL A 78 6.80 12.37 3.03
C VAL A 78 6.67 11.94 4.48
N LEU A 79 6.68 10.64 4.78
CA LEU A 79 6.56 10.15 6.15
C LEU A 79 7.81 10.45 6.97
N SER A 80 9.01 10.32 6.38
CA SER A 80 10.25 10.72 7.04
C SER A 80 10.29 12.21 7.34
N ALA A 81 9.85 13.05 6.41
CA ALA A 81 9.76 14.49 6.60
C ALA A 81 8.75 14.85 7.69
N ALA A 82 7.54 14.27 7.65
CA ALA A 82 6.51 14.50 8.65
C ALA A 82 6.97 14.05 10.05
N ARG A 83 7.63 12.90 10.16
CA ARG A 83 8.16 12.39 11.43
C ARG A 83 9.27 13.28 11.97
N LYS A 84 10.21 13.69 11.12
CA LYS A 84 11.37 14.50 11.53
C LYS A 84 11.00 15.95 11.85
N HIS A 85 10.15 16.58 11.03
CA HIS A 85 9.93 18.03 11.08
C HIS A 85 8.62 18.45 11.74
N LEU A 86 7.63 17.56 11.89
CA LEU A 86 6.31 17.91 12.46
C LEU A 86 6.07 17.28 13.85
N HIS A 87 7.11 16.75 14.51
CA HIS A 87 6.98 16.12 15.83
C HIS A 87 6.47 17.07 16.92
N HIS A 88 6.66 18.39 16.76
CA HIS A 88 6.20 19.41 17.69
C HIS A 88 4.74 19.84 17.45
N ASP A 89 4.17 19.56 16.27
CA ASP A 89 2.78 19.85 15.92
C ASP A 89 2.09 18.57 15.45
N LEU A 90 1.58 17.81 16.42
CA LEU A 90 0.93 16.52 16.19
C LEU A 90 -0.33 16.65 15.34
N PHE A 91 -1.03 17.79 15.41
CA PHE A 91 -2.22 18.03 14.60
C PHE A 91 -1.86 18.19 13.13
N LEU A 92 -0.84 19.00 12.83
CA LEU A 92 -0.34 19.14 11.46
C LEU A 92 0.29 17.84 10.94
N GLN A 93 1.04 17.13 11.80
CA GLN A 93 1.59 15.81 11.46
C GLN A 93 0.48 14.82 11.08
N GLU A 94 -0.57 14.71 11.89
CA GLU A 94 -1.72 13.84 11.59
C GLU A 94 -2.40 14.22 10.28
N LYS A 95 -2.58 15.53 10.02
CA LYS A 95 -3.21 16.02 8.79
C LYS A 95 -2.41 15.66 7.54
N VAL A 96 -1.10 15.88 7.56
CA VAL A 96 -0.20 15.54 6.44
C VAL A 96 -0.15 14.04 6.21
N VAL A 97 0.03 13.24 7.26
CA VAL A 97 0.03 11.78 7.15
C VAL A 97 -1.32 11.27 6.65
N SER A 98 -2.45 11.83 7.13
CA SER A 98 -3.78 11.47 6.64
C SER A 98 -3.96 11.81 5.16
N SER A 99 -3.46 12.95 4.69
CA SER A 99 -3.54 13.33 3.27
C SER A 99 -2.76 12.40 2.35
N LEU A 100 -1.73 11.73 2.87
CA LEU A 100 -0.98 10.70 2.16
C LEU A 100 -1.65 9.32 2.25
N MET A 101 -2.03 8.89 3.46
CA MET A 101 -2.57 7.55 3.71
C MET A 101 -3.96 7.34 3.11
N THR A 102 -4.82 8.38 3.07
CA THR A 102 -6.19 8.25 2.55
C THR A 102 -6.23 7.82 1.07
N PRO A 103 -5.56 8.51 0.13
CA PRO A 103 -5.57 8.07 -1.27
C PRO A 103 -4.90 6.70 -1.46
N LEU A 104 -3.90 6.35 -0.65
CA LEU A 104 -3.29 5.02 -0.71
C LEU A 104 -4.23 3.92 -0.22
N LEU A 105 -5.06 4.17 0.80
CA LEU A 105 -6.08 3.21 1.22
C LEU A 105 -7.12 2.98 0.13
N ILE A 106 -7.54 4.05 -0.54
CA ILE A 106 -8.40 3.96 -1.72
C ILE A 106 -7.69 3.14 -2.81
N GLY A 107 -6.39 3.40 -3.01
CA GLY A 107 -5.51 2.63 -3.87
C GLY A 107 -5.53 1.13 -3.55
N ASP A 108 -5.27 0.74 -2.30
CA ASP A 108 -5.25 -0.65 -1.84
C ASP A 108 -6.57 -1.36 -2.13
N ILE A 109 -7.70 -0.73 -1.79
CA ILE A 109 -9.05 -1.28 -2.04
C ILE A 109 -9.31 -1.41 -3.54
N SER A 110 -9.01 -0.36 -4.31
CA SER A 110 -9.22 -0.37 -5.77
C SER A 110 -8.34 -1.39 -6.47
N HIS A 111 -7.08 -1.55 -6.03
CA HIS A 111 -6.13 -2.51 -6.56
C HIS A 111 -6.63 -3.95 -6.33
N MET A 112 -7.10 -4.23 -5.11
CA MET A 112 -7.66 -5.54 -4.77
C MET A 112 -8.92 -5.86 -5.59
N TYR A 113 -9.83 -4.89 -5.67
CA TYR A 113 -11.05 -5.02 -6.45
C TYR A 113 -10.76 -5.26 -7.93
N MET A 114 -9.90 -4.46 -8.55
CA MET A 114 -9.56 -4.58 -9.96
C MET A 114 -8.83 -5.89 -10.26
N THR A 115 -7.98 -6.36 -9.35
CA THR A 115 -7.30 -7.66 -9.48
C THR A 115 -8.32 -8.80 -9.50
N LEU A 116 -9.22 -8.84 -8.52
CA LEU A 116 -10.27 -9.87 -8.47
C LEU A 116 -11.26 -9.76 -9.64
N TRP A 117 -11.60 -8.55 -10.06
CA TRP A 117 -12.45 -8.32 -11.21
C TRP A 117 -11.78 -8.81 -12.51
N GLY A 118 -10.50 -8.51 -12.70
CA GLY A 118 -9.72 -8.92 -13.85
C GLY A 118 -9.52 -10.44 -13.96
N LEU A 119 -9.55 -11.16 -12.83
CA LEU A 119 -9.51 -12.64 -12.82
C LEU A 119 -10.81 -13.30 -13.28
N GLY A 120 -11.91 -12.56 -13.38
CA GLY A 120 -13.20 -13.09 -13.82
C GLY A 120 -13.65 -14.31 -12.99
N ASP A 121 -13.93 -15.42 -13.66
CA ASP A 121 -14.39 -16.66 -13.02
C ASP A 121 -13.31 -17.31 -12.13
N GLN A 122 -12.03 -17.01 -12.34
CA GLN A 122 -10.92 -17.58 -11.56
C GLN A 122 -10.66 -16.85 -10.24
N ARG A 123 -11.38 -15.76 -9.95
CA ARG A 123 -11.16 -14.94 -8.75
C ARG A 123 -11.38 -15.68 -7.43
N TRP A 124 -12.12 -16.80 -7.44
CA TRP A 124 -12.37 -17.62 -6.24
C TRP A 124 -11.73 -19.01 -6.32
N ASN A 125 -11.03 -19.32 -7.41
CA ASN A 125 -10.31 -20.57 -7.57
C ASN A 125 -8.89 -20.44 -6.99
N PHE A 126 -8.78 -20.36 -5.67
CA PHE A 126 -7.50 -20.09 -4.98
C PHE A 126 -6.42 -21.15 -5.29
N SER A 127 -6.81 -22.39 -5.59
CA SER A 127 -5.88 -23.45 -5.98
C SER A 127 -5.18 -23.20 -7.32
N SER A 128 -5.79 -22.43 -8.23
CA SER A 128 -5.19 -22.11 -9.52
C SER A 128 -4.36 -20.82 -9.50
N TRP A 129 -4.33 -20.09 -8.39
CA TRP A 129 -3.60 -18.84 -8.29
C TRP A 129 -2.10 -19.07 -8.41
N THR A 130 -1.46 -18.27 -9.24
CA THR A 130 -0.01 -18.26 -9.38
C THR A 130 0.65 -17.77 -8.08
N PRO A 131 1.94 -18.08 -7.85
CA PRO A 131 2.69 -17.52 -6.73
C PRO A 131 2.66 -15.99 -6.70
N MET A 132 2.67 -15.34 -7.87
CA MET A 132 2.59 -13.88 -7.99
C MET A 132 1.23 -13.35 -7.55
N LEU A 133 0.12 -13.99 -7.93
CA LEU A 133 -1.21 -13.60 -7.46
C LEU A 133 -1.36 -13.71 -5.95
N TRP A 134 -0.91 -14.83 -5.38
CA TRP A 134 -0.88 -15.01 -3.92
C TRP A 134 -0.07 -13.90 -3.25
N THR A 135 1.10 -13.59 -3.82
CA THR A 135 1.99 -12.55 -3.30
C THR A 135 1.32 -11.18 -3.37
N THR A 136 0.76 -10.79 -4.52
CA THR A 136 0.01 -9.54 -4.70
C THR A 136 -1.14 -9.42 -3.69
N PHE A 137 -1.93 -10.47 -3.53
CA PHE A 137 -3.09 -10.46 -2.63
C PHE A 137 -2.66 -10.35 -1.16
N ILE A 138 -1.75 -11.20 -0.71
CA ILE A 138 -1.30 -11.22 0.69
C ILE A 138 -0.59 -9.91 1.04
N LEU A 139 0.33 -9.46 0.20
CA LEU A 139 1.06 -8.21 0.45
C LEU A 139 0.16 -6.97 0.35
N GLY A 140 -0.86 -7.00 -0.53
CA GLY A 140 -1.90 -5.98 -0.54
C GLY A 140 -2.62 -5.89 0.81
N LEU A 141 -2.96 -7.04 1.41
CA LEU A 141 -3.57 -7.08 2.74
C LEU A 141 -2.62 -6.61 3.86
N THR A 142 -1.31 -6.94 3.78
CA THR A 142 -0.34 -6.50 4.79
C THR A 142 -0.14 -4.98 4.81
N LEU A 143 -0.46 -4.27 3.72
CA LEU A 143 -0.47 -2.80 3.68
C LEU A 143 -1.85 -2.23 4.02
N MET A 144 -2.91 -2.78 3.44
CA MET A 144 -4.28 -2.29 3.62
C MET A 144 -4.73 -2.37 5.09
N ILE A 145 -4.49 -3.49 5.77
CA ILE A 145 -4.97 -3.70 7.14
C ILE A 145 -4.35 -2.69 8.12
N PRO A 146 -3.01 -2.51 8.17
CA PRO A 146 -2.41 -1.44 8.95
C PRO A 146 -2.93 -0.06 8.56
N ARG A 147 -3.22 0.19 7.28
CA ARG A 147 -3.67 1.52 6.83
C ARG A 147 -5.07 1.81 7.35
N VAL A 148 -5.98 0.83 7.30
CA VAL A 148 -7.29 0.89 7.96
C VAL A 148 -7.13 1.10 9.46
N ALA A 149 -6.28 0.31 10.12
CA ALA A 149 -6.00 0.40 11.55
C ALA A 149 -5.52 1.81 11.95
N TRP A 150 -4.65 2.42 11.13
CA TRP A 150 -4.20 3.80 11.31
C TRP A 150 -5.37 4.77 11.20
N HIS A 151 -6.24 4.65 10.20
CA HIS A 151 -7.38 5.56 10.03
C HIS A 151 -8.38 5.49 11.20
N ILE A 152 -8.63 4.31 11.75
CA ILE A 152 -9.52 4.16 12.93
C ILE A 152 -8.83 4.48 14.27
N GLY A 153 -7.53 4.81 14.25
CA GLY A 153 -6.80 5.28 15.43
C GLY A 153 -6.20 4.18 16.31
N VAL A 154 -6.06 2.95 15.82
CA VAL A 154 -5.44 1.86 16.59
C VAL A 154 -3.96 2.17 16.83
N GLY A 155 -3.52 2.11 18.08
CA GLY A 155 -2.09 2.21 18.43
C GLY A 155 -1.42 3.57 18.18
N ARG A 156 -2.17 4.64 17.90
CA ARG A 156 -1.64 6.00 17.70
C ARG A 156 -2.40 7.06 18.48
N TYR A 157 -1.77 8.23 18.64
CA TYR A 157 -2.47 9.42 19.11
C TYR A 157 -3.48 9.89 18.05
N VAL A 158 -4.71 10.21 18.49
CA VAL A 158 -5.78 10.76 17.65
C VAL A 158 -6.22 12.07 18.30
N HIS A 159 -5.88 13.19 17.66
CA HIS A 159 -6.10 14.49 18.28
C HIS A 159 -7.60 14.78 18.55
N GLN A 160 -8.49 14.30 17.68
CA GLN A 160 -9.94 14.47 17.85
C GLN A 160 -10.52 13.71 19.05
N LEU A 161 -9.96 12.53 19.38
CA LEU A 161 -10.40 11.76 20.54
C LEU A 161 -9.92 12.41 21.85
N HIS A 162 -8.70 12.95 21.85
CA HIS A 162 -8.16 13.67 23.00
C HIS A 162 -8.97 14.93 23.30
N ARG A 163 -9.24 15.77 22.29
CA ARG A 163 -10.05 16.99 22.43
C ARG A 163 -11.46 16.70 22.96
N ARG A 164 -12.12 15.67 22.41
CA ARG A 164 -13.45 15.23 22.90
C ARG A 164 -13.43 14.72 24.35
N ALA A 165 -12.35 14.12 24.80
CA ALA A 165 -12.20 13.67 26.19
C ALA A 165 -12.00 14.86 27.14
N GLU A 166 -11.20 15.85 26.76
CA GLU A 166 -11.01 17.10 27.51
C GLU A 166 -12.32 17.88 27.66
N ASP A 167 -13.09 18.01 26.58
CA ASP A 167 -14.39 18.71 26.59
C ASP A 167 -15.42 18.01 27.49
N ARG A 168 -15.40 16.67 27.56
CA ARG A 168 -16.26 15.90 28.47
C ARG A 168 -15.82 16.00 29.94
N GLY A 169 -14.52 16.18 30.19
CA GLY A 169 -13.97 16.37 31.54
C GLY A 169 -14.27 17.75 32.12
N LYS A 170 -14.35 18.79 31.28
CA LYS A 170 -14.72 20.15 31.70
C LYS A 170 -16.21 20.35 32.00
N ASN A 171 -17.08 19.46 31.53
CA ASN A 171 -18.53 19.51 31.72
C ASN A 171 -19.02 18.61 32.89
N ARG A 172 -18.12 18.13 33.75
CA ARG A 172 -18.42 17.40 34.99
C ARG A 172 -17.89 18.18 36.18
#